data_AF-A0A4Z1BIP2-F1
#
_entry.id   AF-A0A4Z1BIP2-F1
#
_cell.length_a   1.000
_cell.length_b   1.000
_cell.length_c   1.000
_cell.angle_alpha   90.00
_cell.angle_beta   90.00
_cell.angle_gamma   90.00
#
_symmetry.space_group_name_H-M   'P 1'
#
loop_
_entity.id
_entity.type
_entity.pdbx_description
1 polymer ?
#
loop_
_entity_poly.entity_id
_entity_poly.type
_entity_poly.pdbx_seq_one_letter_code
_entity_poly.pdbx_strand_id
1 'polypeptide(L)'
;MKKNVVSLLLLASGSVFGQAIIGENSNNYNIDLYPKTPEAYAFAKFVDIPEGSYTGVANFNIPIYTIQVDGLSIPIQLDYSTAGVKVDEIASRVGLGWNLNAGPSLTMQVVGARDKFDTRKIFDPGTFFPNDATSANNLSYQQAKNASGNTPEPLEEYKPDIYSYSIGNYSGKFIIDSQNLRGIPIPYYPIEIKKTNGTITIIDDQGNEFLFSNPMSSYSYNTCASVFGEVSNSTYTLGQILTKNKKVISYEYESFGRTMFATGFSEQKK
;
A
#
# COMPACT_ATOMS: atom_id res chain seq x y z
N MET A 1 25.71 -84.96 11.64
CA MET A 1 25.39 -84.09 10.49
C MET A 1 24.30 -83.11 10.92
N LYS A 2 24.67 -81.85 11.13
CA LYS A 2 23.77 -80.79 11.61
C LYS A 2 22.88 -80.32 10.43
N LYS A 3 21.56 -80.39 10.57
CA LYS A 3 20.62 -79.79 9.62
C LYS A 3 20.02 -78.54 10.28
N ASN A 4 20.44 -77.39 9.79
CA ASN A 4 19.96 -76.08 10.20
C ASN A 4 18.58 -75.86 9.57
N VAL A 5 17.53 -75.70 10.38
CA VAL A 5 16.22 -75.24 9.92
C VAL A 5 16.15 -73.75 10.19
N VAL A 6 16.38 -72.95 9.16
CA VAL A 6 16.24 -71.49 9.18
C VAL A 6 14.77 -71.17 8.92
N SER A 7 14.11 -70.61 9.93
CA SER A 7 12.75 -70.08 9.81
C SER A 7 12.82 -68.72 9.11
N LEU A 8 12.24 -68.64 7.91
CA LEU A 8 12.20 -67.43 7.09
C LEU A 8 11.02 -66.57 7.55
N LEU A 9 11.27 -65.57 8.40
CA LEU A 9 10.29 -64.55 8.75
C LEU A 9 10.12 -63.58 7.56
N LEU A 10 8.99 -63.67 6.86
CA LEU A 10 8.58 -62.69 5.85
C LEU A 10 8.24 -61.36 6.56
N LEU A 11 9.15 -60.39 6.52
CA LEU A 11 8.86 -58.98 6.81
C LEU A 11 8.07 -58.41 5.63
N ALA A 12 6.75 -58.43 5.72
CA ALA A 12 5.89 -57.65 4.84
C ALA A 12 6.05 -56.16 5.22
N SER A 13 6.93 -55.46 4.50
CA SER A 13 7.00 -54.01 4.51
C SER A 13 5.75 -53.45 3.83
N GLY A 14 4.67 -53.32 4.59
CA GLY A 14 3.52 -52.51 4.18
C GLY A 14 3.96 -51.05 4.13
N SER A 15 3.96 -50.45 2.95
CA SER A 15 4.08 -49.00 2.80
C SER A 15 2.87 -48.35 3.46
N VAL A 16 3.03 -47.90 4.69
CA VAL A 16 2.06 -47.05 5.36
C VAL A 16 2.20 -45.66 4.74
N PHE A 17 1.29 -45.32 3.84
CA PHE A 17 1.15 -43.94 3.39
C PHE A 17 0.57 -43.13 4.55
N GLY A 18 1.41 -42.29 5.16
CA GLY A 18 0.93 -41.25 6.07
C GLY A 18 -0.11 -40.40 5.34
N GLN A 19 -1.22 -40.10 6.00
CA GLN A 19 -2.29 -39.28 5.46
C GLN A 19 -1.69 -37.96 4.95
N ALA A 20 -1.81 -37.69 3.66
CA ALA A 20 -1.59 -36.34 3.15
C ALA A 20 -2.69 -35.46 3.76
N ILE A 21 -2.28 -34.51 4.58
CA ILE A 21 -3.16 -33.43 5.01
C ILE A 21 -3.48 -32.64 3.74
N ILE A 22 -4.59 -32.96 3.07
CA ILE A 22 -5.25 -32.04 2.15
C ILE A 22 -6.14 -31.14 3.00
N GLY A 23 -5.47 -30.39 3.85
CA GLY A 23 -5.96 -29.15 4.39
C GLY A 23 -4.82 -28.20 4.12
N GLU A 24 -5.04 -27.20 3.28
CA GLU A 24 -4.27 -25.98 3.44
C GLU A 24 -4.42 -25.63 4.92
N ASN A 25 -3.37 -25.89 5.71
CA ASN A 25 -3.05 -24.96 6.77
C ASN A 25 -2.71 -23.67 6.03
N SER A 26 -3.75 -22.94 5.61
CA SER A 26 -3.73 -21.51 5.62
C SER A 26 -3.47 -21.16 7.08
N ASN A 27 -2.18 -21.23 7.44
CA ASN A 27 -1.64 -20.25 8.33
C ASN A 27 -2.03 -18.93 7.67
N ASN A 28 -3.20 -18.41 8.04
CA ASN A 28 -3.64 -17.07 7.77
C ASN A 28 -2.66 -16.17 8.51
N TYR A 29 -1.44 -16.09 7.99
CA TYR A 29 -0.58 -14.94 8.10
C TYR A 29 -1.22 -13.90 7.18
N ASN A 30 -2.43 -13.46 7.53
CA ASN A 30 -2.96 -12.18 7.07
C ASN A 30 -2.15 -11.08 7.79
N ILE A 31 -0.84 -11.06 7.53
CA ILE A 31 -0.05 -9.84 7.64
C ILE A 31 -0.04 -9.30 6.23
N ASP A 32 -1.23 -8.84 5.83
CA ASP A 32 -1.40 -8.08 4.60
C ASP A 32 -0.96 -6.65 4.87
N LEU A 33 0.36 -6.49 4.94
CA LEU A 33 1.02 -5.22 5.05
C LEU A 33 2.12 -5.24 4.01
N TYR A 34 1.77 -4.94 2.76
CA TYR A 34 2.77 -4.59 1.74
C TYR A 34 3.67 -3.50 2.35
N PRO A 35 4.94 -3.82 2.65
CA PRO A 35 5.79 -2.86 3.33
C PRO A 35 5.97 -1.65 2.42
N LYS A 36 5.75 -0.46 2.99
CA LYS A 36 6.04 0.80 2.33
C LYS A 36 7.56 0.91 2.14
N THR A 37 8.02 1.58 1.08
CA THR A 37 9.44 1.97 1.01
C THR A 37 9.82 2.79 2.24
N PRO A 38 11.09 2.79 2.70
CA PRO A 38 11.49 3.60 3.83
C PRO A 38 11.14 5.08 3.67
N GLU A 39 11.25 5.62 2.46
CA GLU A 39 10.83 6.99 2.15
C GLU A 39 9.31 7.16 2.26
N ALA A 40 8.51 6.21 1.74
CA ALA A 40 7.06 6.26 1.85
C ALA A 40 6.56 6.07 3.29
N TYR A 41 7.24 5.24 4.08
CA TYR A 41 6.94 5.07 5.50
C TYR A 41 7.30 6.34 6.28
N ALA A 42 8.51 6.89 6.08
CA ALA A 42 8.94 8.12 6.71
C ALA A 42 7.97 9.26 6.41
N PHE A 43 7.56 9.43 5.14
CA PHE A 43 6.54 10.39 4.75
C PHE A 43 5.16 10.12 5.39
N ALA A 44 4.64 8.90 5.25
CA ALA A 44 3.31 8.54 5.77
C ALA A 44 3.21 8.74 7.28
N LYS A 45 4.30 8.56 8.04
CA LYS A 45 4.37 8.80 9.48
C LYS A 45 4.00 10.24 9.85
N PHE A 46 4.42 11.24 9.08
CA PHE A 46 4.04 12.65 9.31
C PHE A 46 2.58 12.93 8.96
N VAL A 47 2.02 12.21 7.98
CA VAL A 47 0.60 12.33 7.61
C VAL A 47 -0.30 11.63 8.63
N ASP A 48 0.11 10.46 9.10
CA ASP A 48 -0.67 9.61 10.01
C ASP A 48 -0.61 10.09 11.47
N ILE A 49 0.54 10.64 11.89
CA ILE A 49 0.77 11.15 13.24
C ILE A 49 1.20 12.60 13.14
N PRO A 50 0.24 13.54 13.02
CA PRO A 50 0.57 14.96 12.94
C PRO A 50 1.19 15.46 14.25
N GLU A 51 1.98 16.52 14.12
CA GLU A 51 2.54 17.25 15.26
C GLU A 51 1.44 17.83 16.14
N GLY A 52 1.66 17.79 17.45
CA GLY A 52 0.67 18.29 18.40
C GLY A 52 0.96 17.89 19.84
N SER A 53 0.54 18.76 20.76
CA SER A 53 0.61 18.47 22.20
C SER A 53 -0.19 17.22 22.59
N TYR A 54 -1.26 16.91 21.86
CA TYR A 54 -2.11 15.74 22.10
C TYR A 54 -1.52 14.43 21.54
N THR A 55 -0.70 14.50 20.47
CA THR A 55 0.04 13.33 19.97
C THR A 55 1.36 13.14 20.72
N GLY A 56 1.85 14.17 21.42
CA GLY A 56 3.16 14.18 22.06
C GLY A 56 4.32 14.23 21.06
N VAL A 57 4.02 14.53 19.79
CA VAL A 57 5.00 14.58 18.70
C VAL A 57 5.41 16.01 18.45
N ALA A 58 6.71 16.26 18.54
CA ALA A 58 7.36 17.47 18.06
C ALA A 58 7.99 17.19 16.68
N ASN A 59 8.03 18.22 15.85
CA ASN A 59 8.64 18.19 14.54
C ASN A 59 9.84 19.15 14.55
N PHE A 60 10.99 18.66 14.11
CA PHE A 60 12.18 19.48 13.88
C PHE A 60 12.49 19.51 12.40
N ASN A 61 12.56 20.72 11.82
CA ASN A 61 12.93 20.88 10.42
C ASN A 61 14.28 21.62 10.27
N ILE A 62 15.04 21.21 9.27
CA ILE A 62 16.25 21.89 8.81
C ILE A 62 15.96 22.40 7.38
N PRO A 63 15.65 23.69 7.19
CA PRO A 63 15.40 24.23 5.87
C PRO A 63 16.69 24.27 5.04
N ILE A 64 16.61 23.80 3.79
CA ILE A 64 17.72 23.83 2.83
C ILE A 64 17.48 24.96 1.81
N TYR A 65 16.29 24.96 1.20
CA TYR A 65 15.91 25.95 0.19
C TYR A 65 14.39 26.05 0.08
N THR A 66 13.86 27.11 -0.53
CA THR A 66 12.43 27.21 -0.84
C THR A 66 12.27 27.67 -2.28
N ILE A 67 11.64 26.84 -3.10
CA ILE A 67 11.28 27.21 -4.46
C ILE A 67 10.03 28.09 -4.37
N GLN A 68 10.10 29.28 -4.96
CA GLN A 68 8.99 30.23 -5.02
C GLN A 68 8.68 30.53 -6.48
N VAL A 69 7.51 30.07 -6.96
CA VAL A 69 7.08 30.29 -8.35
C VAL A 69 5.58 30.53 -8.38
N ASP A 70 5.15 31.68 -8.93
CA ASP A 70 3.73 32.02 -9.14
C ASP A 70 2.83 31.94 -7.89
N GLY A 71 3.42 32.18 -6.72
CA GLY A 71 2.75 32.11 -5.42
C GLY A 71 2.72 30.70 -4.81
N LEU A 72 3.23 29.69 -5.51
CA LEU A 72 3.48 28.36 -4.97
C LEU A 72 4.82 28.37 -4.23
N SER A 73 4.77 27.94 -2.96
CA SER A 73 5.94 27.77 -2.10
C SER A 73 6.21 26.31 -1.85
N ILE A 74 7.39 25.84 -2.26
CA ILE A 74 7.81 24.46 -2.10
C ILE A 74 9.09 24.45 -1.25
N PRO A 75 8.99 24.17 0.06
CA PRO A 75 10.16 24.02 0.89
C PRO A 75 10.90 22.73 0.53
N ILE A 76 12.22 22.82 0.52
CA ILE A 76 13.16 21.71 0.51
C ILE A 76 13.81 21.70 1.88
N GLN A 77 13.49 20.71 2.69
CA GLN A 77 13.91 20.63 4.09
C GLN A 77 14.06 19.18 4.56
N LEU A 78 14.83 18.99 5.62
CA LEU A 78 14.89 17.72 6.35
C LEU A 78 13.95 17.81 7.55
N ASP A 79 13.01 16.88 7.66
CA ASP A 79 12.05 16.80 8.76
C ASP A 79 12.38 15.61 9.65
N TYR A 80 12.40 15.80 10.96
CA TYR A 80 12.58 14.73 11.96
C TYR A 80 11.33 14.58 12.82
N SER A 81 10.82 13.34 12.91
CA SER A 81 9.66 12.99 13.73
C SER A 81 10.09 12.45 15.08
N THR A 82 9.60 13.03 16.18
CA THR A 82 9.80 12.48 17.52
C THR A 82 8.78 11.41 17.91
N ALA A 83 7.99 10.88 16.98
CA ALA A 83 6.95 9.86 17.24
C ALA A 83 7.51 8.48 17.67
N GLY A 84 8.77 8.41 18.09
CA GLY A 84 9.51 7.19 18.38
C GLY A 84 10.03 6.51 17.11
N VAL A 85 10.96 5.58 17.29
CA VAL A 85 11.49 4.72 16.22
C VAL A 85 11.09 3.29 16.54
N LYS A 86 10.40 2.61 15.62
CA LYS A 86 10.01 1.21 15.84
C LYS A 86 11.23 0.29 15.66
N VAL A 87 11.18 -0.88 16.29
CA VAL A 87 12.28 -1.86 16.25
C VAL A 87 12.60 -2.31 14.81
N ASP A 88 11.58 -2.37 13.97
CA ASP A 88 11.63 -2.74 12.55
C ASP A 88 11.62 -1.53 11.59
N GLU A 89 11.77 -0.31 12.11
CA GLU A 89 11.79 0.90 11.28
C GLU A 89 13.11 1.00 10.49
N ILE A 90 12.99 1.04 9.16
CA ILE A 90 14.13 1.20 8.25
C ILE A 90 14.38 2.69 8.03
N ALA A 91 15.66 3.09 8.08
CA ALA A 91 16.08 4.47 7.83
C ALA A 91 15.77 4.92 6.40
N SER A 92 15.35 6.18 6.24
CA SER A 92 15.28 6.80 4.91
C SER A 92 16.69 7.11 4.39
N ARG A 93 16.79 7.61 3.15
CA ARG A 93 18.06 8.07 2.56
C ARG A 93 18.77 9.17 3.35
N VAL A 94 18.05 9.88 4.21
CA VAL A 94 18.59 10.97 5.04
C VAL A 94 18.73 10.58 6.51
N GLY A 95 18.47 9.32 6.86
CA GLY A 95 18.69 8.77 8.18
C GLY A 95 17.42 8.27 8.87
N LEU A 96 17.60 7.62 10.02
CA LEU A 96 16.51 7.05 10.81
C LEU A 96 15.68 8.15 11.47
N GLY A 97 14.36 8.11 11.27
CA GLY A 97 13.43 9.14 11.75
C GLY A 97 13.48 10.46 10.97
N TRP A 98 14.38 10.60 10.00
CA TRP A 98 14.47 11.76 9.11
C TRP A 98 13.75 11.50 7.79
N ASN A 99 13.15 12.55 7.23
CA ASN A 99 12.54 12.56 5.92
C ASN A 99 13.04 13.77 5.11
N LEU A 100 13.36 13.56 3.84
CA LEU A 100 13.60 14.67 2.92
C LEU A 100 12.26 15.12 2.36
N ASN A 101 11.81 16.28 2.79
CA ASN A 101 10.66 16.95 2.22
C ASN A 101 11.14 17.87 1.09
N ALA A 102 11.00 17.40 -0.14
CA ALA A 102 11.39 18.13 -1.35
C ALA A 102 10.17 18.57 -2.18
N GLY A 103 9.03 18.77 -1.50
CA GLY A 103 7.78 19.18 -2.11
C GLY A 103 6.74 18.07 -2.24
N PRO A 104 5.88 18.14 -3.28
CA PRO A 104 4.73 17.27 -3.38
C PRO A 104 5.08 15.78 -3.45
N SER A 105 4.30 14.95 -2.75
CA SER A 105 4.55 13.53 -2.60
C SER A 105 3.25 12.73 -2.63
N LEU A 106 3.35 11.50 -3.14
CA LEU A 106 2.24 10.57 -3.27
C LEU A 106 2.71 9.13 -3.02
N THR A 107 2.05 8.47 -2.09
CA THR A 107 2.28 7.05 -1.77
C THR A 107 0.97 6.28 -1.81
N MET A 108 1.04 4.98 -2.07
CA MET A 108 -0.07 4.05 -2.15
C MET A 108 0.22 2.91 -1.20
N GLN A 109 -0.72 2.68 -0.29
CA GLN A 109 -0.76 1.49 0.54
C GLN A 109 -1.77 0.53 -0.08
N VAL A 110 -1.26 -0.63 -0.49
CA VAL A 110 -2.12 -1.72 -0.92
C VAL A 110 -2.79 -2.31 0.32
N VAL A 111 -4.11 -2.46 0.27
CA VAL A 111 -4.90 -3.06 1.35
C VAL A 111 -5.60 -4.27 0.77
N GLY A 112 -5.10 -5.48 1.07
CA GLY A 112 -5.60 -6.64 0.37
C GLY A 112 -4.84 -6.90 -0.93
N ALA A 113 -5.54 -7.33 -1.97
CA ALA A 113 -4.96 -7.32 -3.32
C ALA A 113 -4.93 -5.91 -3.92
N ARG A 114 -3.86 -5.59 -4.67
CA ARG A 114 -3.77 -4.33 -5.42
C ARG A 114 -4.97 -4.13 -6.34
N ASP A 115 -5.52 -2.93 -6.28
CA ASP A 115 -6.65 -2.48 -7.08
C ASP A 115 -6.42 -2.70 -8.60
N LYS A 116 -7.29 -3.48 -9.23
CA LYS A 116 -7.32 -3.74 -10.69
C LYS A 116 -8.37 -2.87 -11.40
N PHE A 117 -8.72 -3.18 -12.64
CA PHE A 117 -9.88 -2.56 -13.29
C PHE A 117 -11.17 -3.01 -12.56
N ASP A 118 -12.13 -2.11 -12.36
CA ASP A 118 -13.36 -2.35 -11.57
C ASP A 118 -13.08 -2.58 -10.08
N THR A 119 -12.28 -1.70 -9.48
CA THR A 119 -11.80 -1.76 -8.08
C THR A 119 -12.91 -1.84 -7.04
N ARG A 120 -14.11 -1.35 -7.39
CA ARG A 120 -15.23 -1.27 -6.47
C ARG A 120 -16.52 -1.58 -7.20
N LYS A 121 -17.10 -2.74 -6.88
CA LYS A 121 -18.46 -3.06 -7.29
C LYS A 121 -19.41 -2.01 -6.71
N ILE A 122 -20.19 -1.37 -7.59
CA ILE A 122 -21.18 -0.37 -7.19
C ILE A 122 -22.44 -1.11 -6.76
N PHE A 123 -22.83 -0.92 -5.51
CA PHE A 123 -24.16 -1.28 -5.04
C PHE A 123 -25.13 -0.19 -5.42
N ASP A 124 -26.17 -0.54 -6.18
CA ASP A 124 -27.31 0.35 -6.38
C ASP A 124 -28.31 0.16 -5.23
N PRO A 125 -28.41 1.12 -4.29
CA PRO A 125 -29.34 1.00 -3.16
C PRO A 125 -30.81 0.99 -3.60
N GLY A 126 -31.13 1.49 -4.80
CA GLY A 126 -32.50 1.46 -5.33
C GLY A 126 -32.96 0.07 -5.78
N THR A 127 -32.02 -0.85 -6.03
CA THR A 127 -32.30 -2.21 -6.46
C THR A 127 -31.82 -3.28 -5.47
N PHE A 128 -31.21 -2.87 -4.35
CA PHE A 128 -30.69 -3.77 -3.32
C PHE A 128 -31.71 -4.04 -2.21
N PHE A 129 -32.38 -5.18 -2.29
CA PHE A 129 -33.34 -5.65 -1.27
C PHE A 129 -32.83 -6.94 -0.62
N PRO A 130 -31.99 -6.85 0.44
CA PRO A 130 -31.30 -8.02 1.01
C PRO A 130 -32.22 -9.05 1.65
N ASN A 131 -33.44 -8.66 2.02
CA ASN A 131 -34.43 -9.54 2.66
C ASN A 131 -35.48 -10.08 1.67
N ASP A 132 -35.37 -9.76 0.37
CA ASP A 132 -36.30 -10.23 -0.66
C ASP A 132 -35.72 -11.47 -1.36
N ALA A 133 -36.38 -12.62 -1.20
CA ALA A 133 -35.99 -13.88 -1.82
C ALA A 133 -35.97 -13.84 -3.36
N THR A 134 -36.68 -12.89 -3.99
CA THR A 134 -36.69 -12.69 -5.44
C THR A 134 -35.47 -11.93 -5.96
N SER A 135 -34.70 -11.29 -5.06
CA SER A 135 -33.48 -10.54 -5.40
C SER A 135 -32.26 -11.43 -5.69
N ALA A 136 -32.40 -12.75 -5.68
CA ALA A 136 -31.29 -13.68 -5.94
C ALA A 136 -30.56 -13.42 -7.26
N ASN A 137 -31.24 -12.90 -8.30
CA ASN A 137 -30.62 -12.58 -9.59
C ASN A 137 -30.17 -11.10 -9.72
N ASN A 138 -30.39 -10.28 -8.69
CA ASN A 138 -29.95 -8.89 -8.69
C ASN A 138 -28.41 -8.81 -8.54
N LEU A 139 -27.78 -7.96 -9.36
CA LEU A 139 -26.33 -7.81 -9.37
C LEU A 139 -25.78 -7.30 -8.03
N SER A 140 -26.41 -6.29 -7.44
CA SER A 140 -26.04 -5.76 -6.11
C SER A 140 -26.20 -6.82 -5.02
N TYR A 141 -27.24 -7.65 -5.09
CA TYR A 141 -27.46 -8.76 -4.16
C TYR A 141 -26.35 -9.82 -4.28
N GLN A 142 -25.99 -10.22 -5.50
CA GLN A 142 -24.90 -11.17 -5.73
C GLN A 142 -23.55 -10.61 -5.28
N GLN A 143 -23.28 -9.33 -5.55
CA GLN A 143 -22.06 -8.66 -5.09
C GLN A 143 -22.00 -8.59 -3.55
N ALA A 144 -23.11 -8.30 -2.87
CA ALA A 144 -23.14 -8.24 -1.40
C ALA A 144 -22.97 -9.64 -0.78
N LYS A 145 -23.57 -10.66 -1.40
CA LYS A 145 -23.39 -12.06 -1.03
C LYS A 145 -21.92 -12.48 -1.17
N ASN A 146 -21.25 -12.09 -2.25
CA ASN A 146 -19.82 -12.35 -2.44
C ASN A 146 -18.98 -11.60 -1.40
N ALA A 147 -19.28 -10.33 -1.12
CA ALA A 147 -18.62 -9.54 -0.07
C ALA A 147 -18.77 -10.14 1.34
N SER A 148 -19.85 -10.87 1.60
CA SER A 148 -20.06 -11.57 2.88
C SER A 148 -19.24 -12.87 3.04
N GLY A 149 -18.43 -13.25 2.03
CA GLY A 149 -17.60 -14.45 2.07
C GLY A 149 -18.31 -15.74 1.62
N ASN A 150 -19.40 -15.62 0.86
CA ASN A 150 -20.22 -16.76 0.42
C ASN A 150 -19.74 -17.36 -0.92
N THR A 151 -18.53 -17.01 -1.38
CA THR A 151 -17.89 -17.60 -2.55
C THR A 151 -16.52 -18.18 -2.19
N PRO A 152 -16.13 -19.34 -2.74
CA PRO A 152 -14.81 -19.94 -2.49
C PRO A 152 -13.62 -19.14 -3.03
N GLU A 153 -13.87 -18.11 -3.85
CA GLU A 153 -12.81 -17.32 -4.50
C GLU A 153 -12.48 -16.07 -3.65
N PRO A 154 -11.28 -15.98 -3.04
CA PRO A 154 -10.82 -14.80 -2.31
C PRO A 154 -10.38 -13.64 -3.23
N LEU A 155 -10.74 -13.68 -4.52
CA LEU A 155 -10.08 -12.87 -5.56
C LEU A 155 -10.72 -11.50 -5.83
N GLU A 156 -11.94 -11.25 -5.35
CA GLU A 156 -12.54 -9.91 -5.42
C GLU A 156 -12.60 -9.31 -4.01
N GLU A 157 -11.54 -8.60 -3.64
CA GLU A 157 -11.49 -7.90 -2.38
C GLU A 157 -12.13 -6.51 -2.48
N TYR A 158 -13.01 -6.20 -1.54
CA TYR A 158 -13.79 -4.94 -1.52
C TYR A 158 -13.06 -3.81 -0.77
N LYS A 159 -11.78 -4.01 -0.42
CA LYS A 159 -10.99 -3.02 0.31
C LYS A 159 -10.23 -2.16 -0.69
N PRO A 160 -10.47 -0.83 -0.73
CA PRO A 160 -9.77 0.04 -1.67
C PRO A 160 -8.31 0.27 -1.23
N ASP A 161 -7.42 0.43 -2.20
CA ASP A 161 -6.07 0.90 -1.95
C ASP A 161 -6.11 2.35 -1.43
N ILE A 162 -5.30 2.63 -0.42
CA ILE A 162 -5.26 3.94 0.24
C ILE A 162 -4.06 4.72 -0.27
N TYR A 163 -4.33 5.85 -0.94
CA TYR A 163 -3.30 6.76 -1.38
C TYR A 163 -3.11 7.87 -0.35
N SER A 164 -1.88 8.15 0.08
CA SER A 164 -1.54 9.27 0.97
C SER A 164 -0.76 10.32 0.18
N TYR A 165 -1.18 11.57 0.24
CA TYR A 165 -0.60 12.67 -0.52
C TYR A 165 -0.28 13.88 0.34
N SER A 166 0.67 14.68 -0.12
CA SER A 166 0.94 16.03 0.34
C SER A 166 1.28 16.88 -0.88
N ILE A 167 0.49 17.92 -1.14
CA ILE A 167 0.63 18.85 -2.26
C ILE A 167 0.41 20.29 -1.75
N GLY A 168 1.48 21.09 -1.69
CA GLY A 168 1.39 22.48 -1.23
C GLY A 168 0.75 22.56 0.16
N ASN A 169 -0.44 23.17 0.23
CA ASN A 169 -1.19 23.37 1.48
C ASN A 169 -2.14 22.20 1.83
N TYR A 170 -2.28 21.20 0.96
CA TYR A 170 -3.21 20.10 1.15
C TYR A 170 -2.47 18.79 1.40
N SER A 171 -2.82 18.10 2.47
CA SER A 171 -2.37 16.74 2.72
C SER A 171 -3.53 15.90 3.23
N GLY A 172 -3.48 14.61 2.92
CA GLY A 172 -4.54 13.70 3.31
C GLY A 172 -4.41 12.36 2.60
N LYS A 173 -5.54 11.66 2.54
CA LYS A 173 -5.66 10.37 1.87
C LYS A 173 -6.68 10.45 0.75
N PHE A 174 -6.66 9.52 -0.18
CA PHE A 174 -7.78 9.31 -1.10
C PHE A 174 -7.86 7.84 -1.50
N ILE A 175 -9.03 7.48 -2.01
CA ILE A 175 -9.29 6.17 -2.62
C ILE A 175 -9.74 6.38 -4.07
N ILE A 176 -9.41 5.45 -4.95
CA ILE A 176 -9.76 5.56 -6.37
C ILE A 176 -11.15 4.97 -6.62
N ASP A 177 -12.01 5.70 -7.34
CA ASP A 177 -13.37 5.31 -7.69
C ASP A 177 -13.45 3.97 -8.42
N SER A 178 -14.67 3.43 -8.52
CA SER A 178 -14.94 2.13 -9.16
C SER A 178 -14.49 2.05 -10.62
N GLN A 179 -14.52 3.19 -11.33
CA GLN A 179 -14.09 3.27 -12.72
C GLN A 179 -12.57 3.37 -12.87
N ASN A 180 -11.83 3.51 -11.77
CA ASN A 180 -10.39 3.69 -11.76
C ASN A 180 -9.90 5.00 -12.42
N LEU A 181 -10.73 6.05 -12.37
CA LEU A 181 -10.53 7.33 -13.06
C LEU A 181 -10.42 8.54 -12.13
N ARG A 182 -11.07 8.51 -10.95
CA ARG A 182 -11.13 9.65 -10.04
C ARG A 182 -10.72 9.28 -8.62
N GLY A 183 -10.00 10.17 -7.95
CA GLY A 183 -9.70 10.03 -6.52
C GLY A 183 -10.75 10.73 -5.66
N ILE A 184 -11.13 10.10 -4.56
CA ILE A 184 -12.06 10.63 -3.57
C ILE A 184 -11.25 11.01 -2.31
N PRO A 185 -11.03 12.30 -2.02
CA PRO A 185 -10.18 12.74 -0.93
C PRO A 185 -10.82 12.52 0.45
N ILE A 186 -9.96 12.22 1.42
CA ILE A 186 -10.26 11.94 2.82
C ILE A 186 -9.21 12.71 3.67
N PRO A 187 -9.60 13.80 4.37
CA PRO A 187 -10.93 14.41 4.36
C PRO A 187 -11.24 15.06 3.01
N TYR A 188 -12.49 15.45 2.81
CA TYR A 188 -12.89 16.17 1.61
C TYR A 188 -12.18 17.53 1.54
N TYR A 189 -11.49 17.75 0.42
CA TYR A 189 -10.87 19.03 0.08
C TYR A 189 -11.32 19.46 -1.32
N PRO A 190 -11.26 20.76 -1.64
CA PRO A 190 -11.60 21.28 -2.97
C PRO A 190 -10.46 21.02 -3.98
N ILE A 191 -9.98 19.78 -4.04
CA ILE A 191 -8.96 19.32 -4.98
C ILE A 191 -9.57 18.33 -5.96
N GLU A 192 -9.08 18.31 -7.20
CA GLU A 192 -9.48 17.33 -8.20
C GLU A 192 -8.39 16.29 -8.39
N ILE A 193 -8.74 14.99 -8.31
CA ILE A 193 -7.79 13.89 -8.48
C ILE A 193 -8.21 13.05 -9.68
N LYS A 194 -7.35 12.98 -10.69
CA LYS A 194 -7.55 12.21 -11.93
C LYS A 194 -6.52 11.11 -12.05
N LYS A 195 -6.93 9.96 -12.57
CA LYS A 195 -6.05 8.85 -12.92
C LYS A 195 -6.19 8.52 -14.40
N THR A 196 -5.09 8.64 -15.14
CA THR A 196 -5.04 8.40 -16.59
C THR A 196 -3.79 7.58 -16.92
N ASN A 197 -3.97 6.39 -17.50
CA ASN A 197 -2.86 5.52 -17.93
C ASN A 197 -1.78 5.28 -16.86
N GLY A 198 -2.18 5.20 -15.58
CA GLY A 198 -1.26 4.99 -14.45
C GLY A 198 -0.65 6.27 -13.88
N THR A 199 -0.81 7.42 -14.54
CA THR A 199 -0.46 8.74 -14.00
C THR A 199 -1.59 9.27 -13.13
N ILE A 200 -1.24 9.81 -11.96
CA ILE A 200 -2.16 10.48 -11.07
C ILE A 200 -1.89 11.98 -11.13
N THR A 201 -2.91 12.76 -11.48
CA THR A 201 -2.85 14.22 -11.48
C THR A 201 -3.72 14.74 -10.35
N ILE A 202 -3.12 15.53 -9.47
CA ILE A 202 -3.85 16.26 -8.42
C ILE A 202 -3.87 17.74 -8.82
N ILE A 203 -5.03 18.37 -8.77
CA ILE A 203 -5.23 19.78 -9.11
C ILE A 203 -5.74 20.48 -7.85
N ASP A 204 -5.04 21.51 -7.40
CA ASP A 204 -5.46 22.30 -6.24
C ASP A 204 -6.53 23.35 -6.60
N ASP A 205 -7.05 24.03 -5.58
CA ASP A 205 -8.06 25.08 -5.72
C ASP A 205 -7.55 26.35 -6.41
N GLN A 206 -6.22 26.50 -6.54
CA GLN A 206 -5.57 27.60 -7.23
C GLN A 206 -5.30 27.28 -8.71
N GLY A 207 -5.55 26.05 -9.15
CA GLY A 207 -5.31 25.57 -10.51
C GLY A 207 -3.86 25.14 -10.78
N ASN A 208 -3.05 24.87 -9.76
CA ASN A 208 -1.77 24.19 -9.94
C ASN A 208 -2.02 22.69 -10.11
N GLU A 209 -1.29 22.08 -11.05
CA GLU A 209 -1.41 20.67 -11.39
C GLU A 209 -0.13 19.92 -10.98
N PHE A 210 -0.28 18.88 -10.18
CA PHE A 210 0.79 18.02 -9.68
C PHE A 210 0.70 16.66 -10.37
N LEU A 211 1.70 16.33 -11.19
CA LEU A 211 1.68 15.11 -12.00
C LEU A 211 2.60 14.05 -11.40
N PHE A 212 2.01 12.97 -10.93
CA PHE A 212 2.69 11.83 -10.35
C PHE A 212 2.65 10.64 -11.31
N SER A 213 3.81 10.10 -11.67
CA SER A 213 3.96 8.99 -12.61
C SER A 213 4.93 7.94 -12.08
N ASN A 214 5.01 6.80 -12.78
CA ASN A 214 6.01 5.74 -12.56
C ASN A 214 6.15 5.31 -11.08
N PRO A 215 5.27 4.44 -10.56
CA PRO A 215 5.44 3.95 -9.21
C PRO A 215 6.80 3.23 -9.09
N MET A 216 7.63 3.67 -8.16
CA MET A 216 8.93 3.06 -7.88
C MET A 216 8.72 1.67 -7.32
N SER A 217 9.40 0.69 -7.93
CA SER A 217 9.48 -0.66 -7.40
C SER A 217 10.56 -0.75 -6.33
N SER A 218 10.15 -1.19 -5.15
CA SER A 218 11.04 -1.65 -4.09
C SER A 218 10.85 -3.14 -3.89
N TYR A 219 11.92 -3.82 -3.50
CA TYR A 219 11.86 -5.23 -3.15
C TYR A 219 12.10 -5.34 -1.65
N SER A 220 11.12 -5.88 -0.94
CA SER A 220 11.33 -6.31 0.44
C SER A 220 11.66 -7.79 0.44
N TYR A 221 12.70 -8.17 1.19
CA TYR A 221 13.09 -9.56 1.36
C TYR A 221 12.86 -9.96 2.81
N ASN A 222 12.13 -11.05 2.98
CA ASN A 222 12.01 -11.72 4.28
C ASN A 222 13.28 -12.54 4.53
N THR A 223 13.94 -12.31 5.66
CA THR A 223 15.20 -13.01 6.01
C THR A 223 14.98 -14.37 6.69
N CYS A 224 13.74 -14.72 7.05
CA CYS A 224 13.42 -15.87 7.89
C CYS A 224 12.68 -17.00 7.16
N ALA A 225 12.20 -16.78 5.94
CA ALA A 225 11.60 -17.80 5.11
C ALA A 225 12.11 -17.70 3.67
N SER A 226 12.14 -18.82 2.94
CA SER A 226 12.44 -18.88 1.50
C SER A 226 11.29 -18.28 0.68
N VAL A 227 10.89 -17.05 1.01
CA VAL A 227 9.82 -16.30 0.35
C VAL A 227 10.49 -15.43 -0.71
N PHE A 228 9.98 -15.52 -1.93
CA PHE A 228 10.40 -14.67 -3.04
C PHE A 228 10.21 -13.19 -2.64
N GLY A 229 11.17 -12.32 -3.00
CA GLY A 229 11.10 -10.90 -2.64
C GLY A 229 9.77 -10.28 -3.08
N GLU A 230 9.11 -9.57 -2.19
CA GLU A 230 7.84 -8.91 -2.46
C GLU A 230 8.11 -7.55 -3.11
N VAL A 231 7.54 -7.35 -4.30
CA VAL A 231 7.63 -6.08 -5.02
C VAL A 231 6.55 -5.14 -4.52
N SER A 232 6.96 -4.10 -3.82
CA SER A 232 6.09 -3.00 -3.44
C SER A 232 6.30 -1.82 -4.40
N ASN A 233 5.23 -1.48 -5.12
CA ASN A 233 5.13 -0.34 -6.01
C ASN A 233 4.34 0.78 -5.34
N SER A 234 4.76 1.16 -4.13
CA SER A 234 4.01 2.04 -3.24
C SER A 234 4.25 3.54 -3.47
N THR A 235 5.34 3.93 -4.13
CA THR A 235 5.76 5.35 -4.14
C THR A 235 5.68 5.91 -5.55
N TYR A 236 4.88 6.93 -5.78
CA TYR A 236 4.81 7.58 -7.08
C TYR A 236 5.84 8.70 -7.18
N THR A 237 6.56 8.77 -8.30
CA THR A 237 7.47 9.89 -8.56
C THR A 237 6.70 11.11 -9.02
N LEU A 238 6.96 12.27 -8.41
CA LEU A 238 6.46 13.55 -8.93
C LEU A 238 7.27 13.87 -10.18
N GLY A 239 6.65 13.92 -11.36
CA GLY A 239 7.35 14.24 -12.60
C GLY A 239 7.45 15.74 -12.84
N GLN A 240 6.34 16.46 -12.68
CA GLN A 240 6.31 17.91 -12.87
C GLN A 240 5.17 18.57 -12.09
N ILE A 241 5.35 19.86 -11.84
CA ILE A 241 4.31 20.76 -11.35
C ILE A 241 4.06 21.81 -12.41
N LEU A 242 2.81 21.94 -12.82
CA LEU A 242 2.35 23.01 -13.69
C LEU A 242 1.63 24.05 -12.81
N THR A 243 2.22 25.22 -12.68
CA THR A 243 1.61 26.32 -11.92
C THR A 243 0.36 26.86 -12.62
N LYS A 244 -0.46 27.63 -11.91
CA LYS A 244 -1.65 28.31 -12.46
C LYS A 244 -1.36 29.16 -13.70
N ASN A 245 -0.15 29.72 -13.83
CA ASN A 245 0.26 30.50 -15.01
C ASN A 245 1.07 29.67 -16.02
N LYS A 246 1.00 28.34 -15.93
CA LYS A 246 1.63 27.39 -16.85
C LYS A 246 3.16 27.41 -16.87
N LYS A 247 3.81 27.93 -15.82
CA LYS A 247 5.24 27.63 -15.57
C LYS A 247 5.41 26.20 -15.07
N VAL A 248 6.51 25.57 -15.48
CA VAL A 248 6.81 24.17 -15.19
C VAL A 248 7.95 24.09 -14.19
N ILE A 249 7.77 23.25 -13.17
CA ILE A 249 8.83 22.79 -12.26
C ILE A 249 9.01 21.30 -12.54
N SER A 250 10.15 20.92 -13.09
CA SER A 250 10.45 19.52 -13.44
C SER A 250 11.28 18.84 -12.36
N TYR A 251 10.99 17.56 -12.13
CA TYR A 251 11.70 16.72 -11.17
C TYR A 251 12.36 15.57 -11.93
N GLU A 252 13.68 15.45 -11.77
CA GLU A 252 14.47 14.39 -12.38
C GLU A 252 15.04 13.49 -11.29
N TYR A 253 14.91 12.17 -11.49
CA TYR A 253 15.37 11.17 -10.53
C TYR A 253 16.42 10.30 -11.20
N GLU A 254 17.51 10.04 -10.50
CA GLU A 254 18.46 9.02 -10.90
C GLU A 254 17.85 7.63 -10.66
N SER A 255 17.85 6.79 -11.69
CA SER A 255 17.43 5.40 -11.58
C SER A 255 18.54 4.58 -10.93
N PHE A 256 18.59 4.58 -9.60
CA PHE A 256 19.43 3.59 -8.92
C PHE A 256 18.83 2.19 -9.07
N GLY A 257 19.71 1.21 -9.28
CA GLY A 257 19.34 -0.20 -9.32
C GLY A 257 18.49 -0.59 -8.10
N ARG A 258 17.63 -1.59 -8.28
CA ARG A 258 16.67 -2.15 -7.30
C ARG A 258 17.12 -1.90 -5.86
N THR A 259 16.39 -1.05 -5.14
CA THR A 259 16.66 -0.84 -3.71
C THR A 259 16.01 -1.98 -2.93
N MET A 260 16.83 -2.70 -2.17
CA MET A 260 16.42 -3.87 -1.37
C MET A 260 16.45 -3.51 0.10
N PHE A 261 15.40 -3.89 0.84
CA PHE A 261 15.35 -3.71 2.29
C PHE A 261 14.91 -5.02 2.96
N ALA A 262 15.50 -5.31 4.12
CA ALA A 262 15.11 -6.44 4.96
C ALA A 262 14.11 -5.95 6.01
N THR A 263 12.94 -6.58 6.08
CA THR A 263 11.91 -6.28 7.08
C THR A 263 11.83 -7.41 8.11
N GLY A 264 11.55 -7.05 9.37
CA GLY A 264 11.33 -8.01 10.46
C GLY A 264 9.89 -8.54 10.48
N PHE A 265 9.65 -9.65 11.18
CA PHE A 265 8.30 -10.18 11.43
C PHE A 265 7.81 -9.77 12.83
N SER A 266 6.56 -9.34 12.91
CA SER A 266 5.83 -9.15 14.18
C SER A 266 4.80 -10.28 14.30
N GLU A 267 5.08 -11.26 15.16
CA GLU A 267 4.12 -12.30 15.52
C GLU A 267 3.06 -11.70 16.46
N GLN A 268 1.80 -11.63 16.02
CA GLN A 268 0.72 -11.49 16.99
C GLN A 268 0.55 -12.83 17.71
N LYS A 269 0.99 -12.90 18.97
CA LYS A 269 0.67 -14.03 19.84
C LYS A 269 -0.85 -14.20 19.89
N LYS A 270 -1.32 -15.40 19.56
CA LYS A 270 -2.70 -15.84 19.78
C LYS A 270 -3.05 -15.82 21.27
#